data_AF-A0A968KUC2-F1
#
_entry.id   AF-A0A968KUC2-F1
#
_cell.length_a   1.000
_cell.length_b   1.000
_cell.length_c   1.000
_cell.angle_alpha   90.00
_cell.angle_beta   90.00
_cell.angle_gamma   90.00
#
_symmetry.space_group_name_H-M   'P 1'
#
loop_
_entity.id
_entity.type
_entity.pdbx_description
1 polymer ?
#
loop_
_entity_poly.entity_id
_entity_poly.type
_entity_poly.pdbx_seq_one_letter_code
_entity_poly.pdbx_strand_id
1 'polypeptide(L)'
;MVHEKVTIIDPIGLHARPTSILVNEAKKYESKMTIRYGEKEASLVAMLKVLALAVAEGAEVEISAEGSDEEDALKGVIAVMKSNNLI
;
A
#
# COMPACT_ATOMS: atom_id res chain seq x y z
N MET A 1 0.36 -11.29 11.75
CA MET A 1 0.87 -10.26 10.83
C MET A 1 1.36 -10.93 9.56
N VAL A 2 0.88 -10.47 8.41
CA VAL A 2 1.33 -10.89 7.07
C VAL A 2 1.89 -9.71 6.30
N HIS A 3 2.82 -9.95 5.37
CA HIS A 3 3.41 -8.89 4.55
C HIS A 3 3.85 -9.40 3.18
N GLU A 4 3.91 -8.51 2.19
CA GLU A 4 4.38 -8.77 0.83
C GLU A 4 5.22 -7.59 0.32
N LYS A 5 6.37 -7.91 -0.29
CA LYS A 5 7.22 -6.92 -0.96
C LYS A 5 6.83 -6.81 -2.43
N VAL A 6 6.68 -5.58 -2.90
CA VAL A 6 6.28 -5.27 -4.28
C VAL A 6 7.10 -4.14 -4.86
N THR A 7 7.32 -4.16 -6.16
CA THR A 7 8.01 -3.09 -6.89
C THR A 7 7.00 -2.18 -7.56
N ILE A 8 7.09 -0.87 -7.32
CA ILE A 8 6.23 0.11 -7.99
C ILE A 8 6.66 0.26 -9.45
N ILE A 9 5.73 0.06 -10.37
CA ILE A 9 5.96 0.19 -11.82
C ILE A 9 5.27 1.41 -12.44
N ASP A 10 4.43 2.11 -11.68
CA ASP A 10 3.80 3.35 -12.17
C ASP A 10 4.90 4.41 -12.43
N PRO A 11 4.98 5.00 -13.64
CA PRO A 11 6.02 5.97 -13.98
C PRO A 11 6.05 7.24 -13.10
N ILE A 12 4.92 7.56 -12.45
CA ILE A 12 4.81 8.69 -11.51
C ILE A 12 5.15 8.24 -10.08
N GLY A 13 5.12 6.94 -9.80
CA GLY A 13 5.26 6.35 -8.47
C GLY A 13 3.96 6.37 -7.68
N LEU A 14 4.05 6.39 -6.34
CA LEU A 14 2.86 6.38 -5.48
C LEU A 14 2.30 7.80 -5.28
N HIS A 15 1.53 8.26 -6.25
CA HIS A 15 0.90 9.59 -6.26
C HIS A 15 -0.57 9.57 -5.78
N ALA A 16 -1.23 10.74 -5.81
CA ALA A 16 -2.55 10.93 -5.20
C ALA A 16 -3.65 9.99 -5.71
N ARG A 17 -3.64 9.64 -7.00
CA ARG A 17 -4.67 8.79 -7.61
C ARG A 17 -4.59 7.34 -7.13
N PRO A 18 -3.49 6.58 -7.32
CA PRO A 18 -3.42 5.22 -6.81
C PRO A 18 -3.53 5.18 -5.28
N THR A 19 -2.96 6.17 -4.58
CA THR A 19 -3.06 6.23 -3.11
C THR A 19 -4.50 6.33 -2.61
N SER A 20 -5.36 7.15 -3.24
CA SER A 20 -6.76 7.26 -2.80
C SER A 20 -7.53 5.95 -2.98
N ILE A 21 -7.21 5.18 -4.03
CA ILE A 21 -7.79 3.86 -4.27
C ILE A 21 -7.31 2.87 -3.20
N LEU A 22 -6.01 2.84 -2.87
CA LEU A 22 -5.49 1.98 -1.80
C LEU A 22 -6.07 2.34 -0.42
N VAL A 23 -6.23 3.63 -0.12
CA VAL A 23 -6.87 4.10 1.12
C VAL A 23 -8.30 3.59 1.22
N ASN A 24 -9.06 3.65 0.12
CA ASN A 24 -10.44 3.17 0.09
C ASN A 24 -10.52 1.66 0.23
N GLU A 25 -9.57 0.92 -0.34
CA GLU A 25 -9.48 -0.53 -0.17
C GLU A 25 -9.12 -0.91 1.27
N ALA A 26 -8.05 -0.32 1.82
CA ALA A 26 -7.59 -0.58 3.17
C ALA A 26 -8.65 -0.28 4.25
N LYS A 27 -9.53 0.69 4.02
CA LYS A 27 -10.65 1.05 4.91
C LYS A 27 -11.75 -0.02 5.02
N LYS A 28 -11.76 -1.02 4.14
CA LYS A 28 -12.75 -2.11 4.18
C LYS A 28 -12.42 -3.16 5.24
N TYR A 29 -11.19 -3.15 5.77
CA TYR A 29 -10.67 -4.16 6.66
C TYR A 29 -10.52 -3.63 8.09
N GLU A 30 -10.62 -4.53 9.06
CA GLU A 30 -10.34 -4.21 10.47
C GLU A 30 -8.84 -4.17 10.76
N SER A 31 -8.05 -4.89 9.97
CA SER A 31 -6.59 -4.95 10.09
C SER A 31 -5.93 -3.61 9.86
N LYS A 32 -4.88 -3.37 10.65
CA LYS A 32 -3.98 -2.25 10.44
C LYS A 32 -3.13 -2.53 9.21
N MET A 33 -3.37 -1.75 8.16
CA MET A 33 -2.59 -1.79 6.93
C MET A 33 -1.47 -0.73 6.93
N THR A 34 -0.24 -1.14 6.64
CA THR A 34 0.92 -0.25 6.52
C THR A 34 1.68 -0.46 5.21
N ILE A 35 2.39 0.59 4.80
CA ILE A 35 3.35 0.57 3.69
C ILE A 35 4.69 1.08 4.21
N ARG A 36 5.77 0.34 3.94
CA ARG A 36 7.13 0.69 4.31
C ARG A 36 7.97 0.90 3.05
N TYR A 37 8.74 1.99 3.06
CA TYR A 37 9.72 2.32 2.03
C TYR A 37 11.05 2.73 2.71
N GLY A 38 12.05 1.87 2.62
CA GLY A 38 13.29 1.99 3.38
C GLY A 38 13.01 1.99 4.89
N GLU A 39 13.44 3.04 5.59
CA GLU A 39 13.19 3.22 7.03
C GLU A 39 11.88 3.96 7.35
N LYS A 40 11.17 4.45 6.32
CA LYS A 40 9.92 5.19 6.50
C LYS A 40 8.74 4.24 6.41
N GLU A 41 7.74 4.46 7.26
CA GLU A 41 6.50 3.69 7.26
C GLU A 41 5.29 4.62 7.41
N ALA A 42 4.19 4.28 6.73
CA ALA A 42 2.92 4.97 6.88
C ALA A 42 1.77 3.95 6.96
N SER A 43 0.69 4.33 7.64
CA SER A 43 -0.57 3.59 7.53
C SER A 43 -1.22 3.85 6.18
N LEU A 44 -1.70 2.79 5.52
CA LEU A 44 -2.35 2.89 4.21
C LEU A 44 -3.65 3.70 4.22
N VAL A 45 -4.32 3.86 5.38
CA VAL A 45 -5.51 4.72 5.49
C VAL A 45 -5.17 6.21 5.68
N ALA A 46 -3.91 6.53 5.96
CA ALA A 46 -3.42 7.90 6.17
C ALA A 46 -2.80 8.46 4.87
N MET A 47 -3.65 8.78 3.89
CA MET A 47 -3.27 9.24 2.54
C MET A 47 -2.09 10.23 2.51
N LEU A 48 -2.14 11.31 3.31
CA LEU A 48 -1.08 12.32 3.34
C LEU A 48 0.27 11.76 3.80
N LYS A 49 0.27 10.80 4.73
CA LYS A 49 1.51 10.15 5.20
C LYS A 49 2.08 9.21 4.13
N VAL A 50 1.20 8.51 3.40
CA VAL A 50 1.61 7.65 2.28
C VAL A 50 2.26 8.48 1.17
N LEU A 51 1.65 9.61 0.78
CA LEU A 51 2.24 10.52 -0.21
C LEU A 51 3.58 11.11 0.25
N ALA A 52 3.73 11.38 1.56
CA ALA A 52 4.98 11.87 2.13
C ALA A 52 6.13 10.84 2.10
N LEU A 53 5.85 9.56 1.82
CA LEU A 53 6.90 8.56 1.61
C LEU A 53 7.69 8.83 0.32
N ALA A 54 7.11 9.55 -0.65
CA ALA A 54 7.74 9.89 -1.93
C ALA A 54 8.28 8.65 -2.66
N VAL A 55 7.46 7.60 -2.76
CA VAL A 55 7.81 6.35 -3.43
C VAL A 55 7.79 6.59 -4.95
N ALA A 56 8.94 6.38 -5.60
CA ALA A 56 9.11 6.54 -7.04
C ALA A 56 8.95 5.21 -7.79
N GLU A 57 8.89 5.30 -9.12
CA GLU A 57 9.03 4.13 -10.00
C GLU A 57 10.30 3.32 -9.66
N GLY A 58 10.19 2.00 -9.72
CA GLY A 58 11.26 1.06 -9.43
C GLY A 58 11.54 0.85 -7.93
N ALA A 59 10.87 1.58 -7.04
CA ALA A 59 11.04 1.39 -5.60
C ALA A 59 10.40 0.06 -5.13
N GLU A 60 11.13 -0.70 -4.32
CA GLU A 60 10.56 -1.80 -3.54
C GLU A 60 9.91 -1.23 -2.28
N VAL A 61 8.66 -1.61 -2.04
CA VAL A 61 7.91 -1.31 -0.82
C VAL A 61 7.40 -2.59 -0.20
N GLU A 62 7.21 -2.58 1.12
CA GLU A 62 6.58 -3.68 1.85
C GLU A 62 5.18 -3.25 2.29
N ILE A 63 4.18 -4.02 1.89
CA ILE A 63 2.79 -3.87 2.34
C ILE A 63 2.56 -4.89 3.46
N SER A 64 2.08 -4.42 4.60
CA SER A 64 1.86 -5.27 5.77
C SER A 64 0.44 -5.11 6.32
N ALA A 65 -0.10 -6.21 6.83
CA ALA A 65 -1.40 -6.29 7.48
C ALA A 65 -1.25 -6.96 8.85
N GLU A 66 -1.91 -6.39 9.86
CA GLU A 66 -1.95 -6.93 11.22
C GLU A 66 -3.36 -6.81 11.79
N GLY A 67 -4.01 -7.95 12.06
CA GLY A 67 -5.39 -7.98 12.58
C GLY A 67 -6.14 -9.29 12.29
N SER A 68 -7.44 -9.26 12.56
CA SER A 68 -8.37 -10.40 12.44
C SER A 68 -8.57 -10.89 11.00
N ASP A 69 -8.48 -9.97 10.04
CA ASP A 69 -8.68 -10.19 8.61
C ASP A 69 -7.41 -9.92 7.78
N GLU A 70 -6.22 -10.08 8.40
CA GLU A 70 -4.95 -9.64 7.83
C GLU A 70 -4.59 -10.30 6.48
N GLU A 71 -4.93 -11.57 6.30
CA GLU A 71 -4.72 -12.26 5.02
C GLU A 71 -5.59 -11.68 3.90
N ASP A 72 -6.87 -11.42 4.18
CA ASP A 72 -7.81 -10.90 3.20
C ASP A 72 -7.51 -9.43 2.90
N ALA A 73 -7.08 -8.67 3.91
CA ALA A 73 -6.66 -7.28 3.78
C ALA A 73 -5.42 -7.16 2.87
N LEU A 74 -4.40 -7.99 3.09
CA LEU A 74 -3.21 -8.00 2.23
C LEU A 74 -3.58 -8.43 0.80
N LYS A 75 -4.31 -9.54 0.63
CA LYS A 75 -4.73 -10.03 -0.70
C LYS A 75 -5.53 -8.97 -1.47
N GLY A 76 -6.48 -8.29 -0.82
CA GLY A 76 -7.31 -7.26 -1.43
C GLY A 76 -6.52 -6.03 -1.88
N VAL A 77 -5.64 -5.52 -1.00
CA VAL A 77 -4.79 -4.37 -1.35
C VAL A 77 -3.85 -4.72 -2.51
N ILE A 78 -3.19 -5.87 -2.48
CA ILE A 78 -2.31 -6.32 -3.59
C ILE A 78 -3.08 -6.47 -4.89
N ALA A 79 -4.31 -7.00 -4.86
CA ALA A 79 -5.16 -7.12 -6.03
C ALA A 79 -5.54 -5.75 -6.62
N VAL A 80 -5.81 -4.75 -5.77
CA VAL A 80 -6.07 -3.37 -6.19
C VAL A 80 -4.82 -2.71 -6.77
N MET A 81 -3.64 -2.94 -6.20
CA MET A 81 -2.38 -2.44 -6.77
C MET A 81 -2.16 -2.98 -8.20
N LYS A 82 -2.33 -4.29 -8.40
CA LYS A 82 -2.19 -4.94 -9.73
C LYS A 82 -3.23 -4.42 -10.73
N SER A 83 -4.49 -4.32 -10.32
CA SER A 83 -5.61 -3.87 -11.18
C SER A 83 -5.49 -2.40 -11.60
N ASN A 84 -4.66 -1.61 -10.92
CA ASN A 84 -4.39 -0.21 -11.25
C ASN A 84 -2.99 0.01 -11.83
N ASN A 85 -2.31 -1.06 -12.27
CA ASN A 85 -0.98 -1.00 -12.89
C ASN A 85 0.07 -0.30 -12.00
N LEU A 86 -0.07 -0.41 -10.68
CA LEU A 86 0.87 0.18 -9.73
C LEU A 86 2.06 -0.75 -9.47
N ILE A 87 1.84 -2.06 -9.56
CA ILE A 87 2.83 -3.14 -9.36
C ILE A 87 2.67 -4.22 -10.43
#